data_AF-A0A842QX62-F1
#
_entry.id   AF-A0A842QX62-F1
#
_cell.length_a   1.000
_cell.length_b   1.000
_cell.length_c   1.000
_cell.angle_alpha   90.00
_cell.angle_beta   90.00
_cell.angle_gamma   90.00
#
_symmetry.space_group_name_H-M   'P 1'
#
loop_
_entity.id
_entity.type
_entity.pdbx_description
1 polymer ?
#
loop_
_entity_poly.entity_id
_entity_poly.type
_entity_poly.pdbx_seq_one_letter_code
_entity_poly.pdbx_strand_id
1 'polypeptide(L)'
;FGMGIYQGGAIPGRELRIVEIGNGLDVEACGGTHLHDTGEIGLIRIIKSTKVQDGVVRIEFTAGPAAEKTVAHETKLLEETATILGVKPPRVPARAAELFSKWKKLKKSLKKKREITEDMIVLDSRDESEGDVLAETAEIFKTQPDHVPKNAKKFMDQFEKLVKKARKVMEMQRETREE
;
A
#
# COMPACT_ATOMS: atom_id res chain seq x y z
N PHE A 1 35.71 -18.73 -7.36
CA PHE A 1 34.45 -17.98 -7.58
C PHE A 1 33.63 -18.47 -8.79
N GLY A 2 34.25 -19.07 -9.83
CA GLY A 2 33.50 -19.63 -10.98
C GLY A 2 32.94 -18.54 -11.90
N MET A 3 31.95 -18.88 -12.75
CA MET A 3 31.34 -17.93 -13.68
C MET A 3 30.42 -16.89 -13.01
N GLY A 4 30.17 -17.03 -11.70
CA GLY A 4 29.36 -16.10 -10.92
C GLY A 4 29.89 -14.67 -10.97
N ILE A 5 31.20 -14.47 -11.11
CA ILE A 5 31.84 -13.15 -11.09
C ILE A 5 31.44 -12.20 -12.23
N TYR A 6 30.68 -12.67 -13.22
CA TYR A 6 30.29 -11.92 -14.41
C TYR A 6 28.80 -11.53 -14.43
N GLN A 7 28.12 -11.43 -13.27
CA GLN A 7 26.70 -11.05 -13.24
C GLN A 7 26.44 -9.65 -13.84
N GLY A 8 27.31 -8.68 -13.58
CA GLY A 8 27.27 -7.32 -14.13
C GLY A 8 27.74 -7.21 -15.58
N GLY A 9 28.05 -8.34 -16.21
CA GLY A 9 28.52 -8.44 -17.59
C GLY A 9 30.00 -8.82 -17.73
N ALA A 10 30.41 -9.08 -18.98
CA ALA A 10 31.79 -9.45 -19.29
C ALA A 10 32.68 -8.21 -19.32
N ILE A 11 33.71 -8.18 -18.47
CA ILE A 11 34.65 -7.07 -18.36
C ILE A 11 35.93 -7.42 -19.14
N PRO A 12 36.40 -6.55 -20.05
CA PRO A 12 37.63 -6.78 -20.78
C PRO A 12 38.86 -6.55 -19.88
N GLY A 13 39.92 -7.34 -20.05
CA GLY A 13 41.19 -7.14 -19.35
C GLY A 13 41.84 -8.46 -18.95
N ARG A 14 43.18 -8.42 -18.78
CA ARG A 14 43.94 -9.56 -18.24
C ARG A 14 43.81 -9.67 -16.72
N GLU A 15 43.67 -8.54 -16.05
CA GLU A 15 43.52 -8.42 -14.60
C GLU A 15 42.17 -7.78 -14.30
N LEU A 16 41.43 -8.35 -13.35
CA LEU A 16 40.08 -7.91 -12.98
C LEU A 16 40.05 -7.45 -11.53
N ARG A 17 39.33 -6.36 -11.25
CA ARG A 17 39.02 -5.94 -9.88
C ARG A 17 37.88 -6.79 -9.35
N ILE A 18 38.17 -7.60 -8.33
CA ILE A 18 37.18 -8.43 -7.65
C ILE A 18 36.71 -7.71 -6.39
N VAL A 19 35.40 -7.68 -6.20
CA VAL A 19 34.74 -7.25 -4.97
C VAL A 19 34.08 -8.46 -4.35
N GLU A 20 34.32 -8.65 -3.06
CA GLU A 20 33.77 -9.74 -2.27
C GLU A 20 32.96 -9.16 -1.11
N ILE A 21 31.75 -9.68 -0.91
CA ILE A 21 30.82 -9.28 0.15
C ILE A 21 30.58 -10.48 1.06
N GLY A 22 30.63 -10.26 2.38
CA GLY A 22 30.19 -11.24 3.38
C GLY A 22 31.02 -12.52 3.43
N ASN A 23 32.36 -12.42 3.33
CA ASN A 23 33.29 -13.56 3.35
C ASN A 23 32.93 -14.63 2.31
N GLY A 24 32.78 -14.21 1.06
CA GLY A 24 32.50 -15.09 -0.08
C GLY A 24 31.02 -15.40 -0.29
N LEU A 25 30.11 -14.70 0.41
CA LEU A 25 28.67 -14.80 0.16
C LEU A 25 28.32 -14.37 -1.26
N ASP A 26 28.89 -13.25 -1.71
CA ASP A 26 28.78 -12.75 -3.06
C ASP A 26 30.14 -12.24 -3.55
N VAL A 27 30.50 -12.59 -4.78
CA VAL A 27 31.80 -12.22 -5.37
C VAL A 27 31.60 -11.86 -6.83
N GLU A 28 31.94 -10.62 -7.16
CA GLU A 28 31.71 -10.06 -8.49
C GLU A 28 32.92 -9.27 -8.98
N ALA A 29 33.19 -9.33 -10.28
CA ALA A 29 34.11 -8.40 -10.92
C ALA A 29 33.40 -7.05 -11.10
N CYS A 30 33.76 -6.05 -10.30
CA CYS A 30 33.10 -4.75 -10.30
C CYS A 30 34.11 -3.59 -10.25
N GLY A 31 33.92 -2.60 -11.12
CA GLY A 31 34.71 -1.36 -11.18
C GLY A 31 34.12 -0.19 -10.38
N GLY A 32 32.97 -0.38 -9.72
CA GLY A 32 32.26 0.66 -8.99
C GLY A 32 32.87 1.00 -7.62
N THR A 33 32.34 2.06 -7.01
CA THR A 33 32.63 2.42 -5.61
C THR A 33 31.84 1.53 -4.67
N HIS A 34 32.51 0.96 -3.66
CA HIS A 34 31.88 0.14 -2.63
C HIS A 34 32.20 0.72 -1.25
N LEU A 35 31.32 0.42 -0.30
CA LEU A 35 31.53 0.67 1.13
C LEU A 35 32.60 -0.29 1.67
N HIS A 36 33.12 0.00 2.86
CA HIS A 36 34.08 -0.87 3.52
C HIS A 36 33.40 -2.08 4.15
N ASP A 37 32.21 -1.90 4.70
CA ASP A 37 31.41 -2.98 5.26
C ASP A 37 29.91 -2.87 4.91
N THR A 38 29.19 -3.99 5.04
CA THR A 38 27.75 -4.04 4.74
C THR A 38 26.89 -3.33 5.80
N GLY A 39 27.43 -3.13 7.00
CA GLY A 39 26.74 -2.40 8.07
C GLY A 39 26.55 -0.93 7.73
N GLU A 40 27.49 -0.34 7.00
CA GLU A 40 27.41 1.03 6.47
C GLU A 40 26.21 1.26 5.52
N ILE A 41 25.68 0.21 4.89
CA ILE A 41 24.50 0.32 4.01
C ILE A 41 23.27 0.75 4.81
N GLY A 42 23.13 0.27 6.05
CA GLY A 42 21.96 0.47 6.88
C GLY A 42 20.70 -0.23 6.33
N LEU A 43 19.56 0.45 6.43
CA LEU A 43 18.27 -0.08 6.00
C LEU A 43 18.22 -0.29 4.48
N ILE A 44 17.72 -1.45 4.03
CA ILE A 44 17.32 -1.68 2.64
C ILE A 44 15.81 -1.87 2.59
N ARG A 45 15.12 -1.04 1.81
CA ARG A 45 13.67 -1.10 1.60
C ARG A 45 13.38 -1.49 0.16
N ILE A 46 12.79 -2.67 -0.04
CA ILE A 46 12.22 -3.05 -1.34
C ILE A 46 10.95 -2.23 -1.55
N ILE A 47 10.91 -1.45 -2.63
CA ILE A 47 9.78 -0.59 -2.99
C ILE A 47 8.79 -1.38 -3.84
N LYS A 48 9.30 -2.17 -4.79
CA LYS A 48 8.45 -2.86 -5.75
C LYS A 48 9.12 -4.11 -6.30
N SER A 49 8.30 -5.14 -6.53
CA SER A 49 8.66 -6.30 -7.34
C SER A 49 7.73 -6.37 -8.54
N THR A 50 8.29 -6.39 -9.75
CA THR A 50 7.52 -6.43 -11.00
C THR A 50 8.03 -7.55 -11.90
N LYS A 51 7.14 -8.44 -12.32
CA LYS A 51 7.45 -9.41 -13.39
C LYS A 51 7.62 -8.66 -14.71
N VAL A 52 8.80 -8.72 -15.30
CA VAL A 52 9.11 -8.07 -16.59
C VAL A 52 8.74 -8.99 -17.75
N GLN A 53 9.13 -10.25 -17.64
CA GLN A 53 8.82 -11.34 -18.57
C GLN A 53 8.90 -12.68 -17.83
N ASP A 54 8.61 -13.78 -18.51
CA ASP A 54 8.73 -15.12 -17.92
C ASP A 54 10.18 -15.38 -17.47
N GLY A 55 10.33 -15.77 -16.20
CA GLY A 55 11.64 -16.00 -15.58
C GLY A 55 12.41 -14.73 -15.17
N VAL A 56 11.88 -13.51 -15.40
CA VAL A 56 12.59 -12.26 -15.05
C VAL A 56 11.73 -11.34 -14.18
N VAL A 57 12.29 -10.98 -13.02
CA VAL A 57 11.67 -10.07 -12.05
C VAL A 57 12.58 -8.87 -11.83
N ARG A 58 12.00 -7.67 -11.87
CA ARG A 58 12.67 -6.43 -11.45
C ARG A 58 12.32 -6.14 -10.00
N ILE A 59 13.35 -5.94 -9.19
CA ILE A 59 13.24 -5.47 -7.81
C ILE A 59 13.73 -4.03 -7.80
N GLU A 60 12.88 -3.13 -7.34
CA GLU A 60 13.22 -1.72 -7.09
C GLU A 60 13.39 -1.54 -5.58
N PHE A 61 14.50 -0.94 -5.15
CA PHE A 61 14.82 -0.76 -3.73
C PHE A 61 15.53 0.57 -3.48
N THR A 62 15.45 1.03 -2.24
CA THR A 62 16.28 2.10 -1.67
C THR A 62 17.13 1.56 -0.54
N ALA A 63 18.25 2.23 -0.25
CA ALA A 63 19.15 1.86 0.83
C ALA A 63 19.58 3.09 1.66
N GLY A 64 20.00 2.86 2.90
CA GLY A 64 20.53 3.86 3.81
C GLY A 64 19.57 5.03 4.06
N PRO A 65 20.05 6.28 4.07
CA PRO A 65 19.22 7.47 4.33
C PRO A 65 18.05 7.64 3.35
N ALA A 66 18.16 7.10 2.13
CA ALA A 66 17.05 7.12 1.18
C ALA A 66 15.93 6.16 1.61
N ALA A 67 16.27 4.96 2.10
CA ALA A 67 15.29 4.01 2.61
C ALA A 67 14.58 4.53 3.86
N GLU A 68 15.32 5.16 4.78
CA GLU A 68 14.75 5.77 5.98
C GLU A 68 13.72 6.85 5.64
N LYS A 69 14.04 7.72 4.66
CA LYS A 69 13.10 8.72 4.15
C LYS A 69 11.85 8.09 3.53
N THR A 70 12.01 7.01 2.77
CA THR A 70 10.89 6.26 2.21
C THR A 70 9.99 5.72 3.32
N VAL A 71 10.53 5.03 4.31
CA VAL A 71 9.75 4.44 5.42
C VAL A 71 9.06 5.53 6.25
N ALA A 72 9.75 6.64 6.55
CA ALA A 72 9.16 7.76 7.27
C ALA A 72 7.97 8.37 6.49
N HIS A 73 8.11 8.50 5.17
CA HIS A 73 7.03 8.97 4.31
C HIS A 73 5.84 7.99 4.30
N GLU A 74 6.08 6.69 4.12
CA GLU A 74 5.04 5.66 4.14
C GLU A 74 4.29 5.65 5.48
N THR A 75 5.03 5.75 6.58
CA THR A 75 4.46 5.83 7.95
C THR A 75 3.53 7.03 8.08
N LYS A 76 3.96 8.21 7.64
CA LYS A 76 3.14 9.43 7.68
C LYS A 76 1.84 9.28 6.88
N LEU A 77 1.90 8.73 5.67
CA LEU A 77 0.71 8.49 4.84
C LEU A 77 -0.26 7.54 5.55
N LEU A 78 0.26 6.50 6.18
CA LEU A 78 -0.55 5.54 6.90
C LEU A 78 -1.23 6.16 8.14
N GLU A 79 -0.50 6.94 8.94
CA GLU A 79 -1.05 7.64 10.11
C GLU A 79 -2.14 8.66 9.72
N GLU A 80 -1.93 9.42 8.65
CA GLU A 80 -2.93 10.33 8.10
C GLU A 80 -4.20 9.57 7.68
N THR A 81 -4.02 8.44 6.99
CA THR A 81 -5.14 7.59 6.55
C THR A 81 -5.90 6.98 7.72
N ALA A 82 -5.18 6.49 8.73
CA ALA A 82 -5.75 5.95 9.96
C ALA A 82 -6.61 6.99 10.69
N THR A 83 -6.12 8.23 10.76
CA THR A 83 -6.85 9.37 11.33
C THR A 83 -8.13 9.66 10.55
N ILE A 84 -8.06 9.71 9.21
CA ILE A 84 -9.21 9.96 8.33
C ILE A 84 -10.29 8.88 8.48
N LEU A 85 -9.89 7.61 8.60
CA LEU A 85 -10.79 6.48 8.73
C LEU A 85 -11.25 6.21 10.17
N GLY A 86 -10.68 6.92 11.15
CA GLY A 86 -11.00 6.80 12.56
C GLY A 86 -10.62 5.43 13.16
N VAL A 87 -9.52 4.83 12.70
CA VAL A 87 -9.05 3.51 13.14
C VAL A 87 -7.55 3.51 13.40
N LYS A 88 -7.04 2.44 14.04
CA LYS A 88 -5.59 2.23 14.19
C LYS A 88 -4.97 1.80 12.85
N PRO A 89 -3.66 2.06 12.63
CA PRO A 89 -2.98 1.69 11.38
C PRO A 89 -3.23 0.26 10.91
N PRO A 90 -3.14 -0.80 11.74
CA PRO A 90 -3.36 -2.17 11.27
C PRO A 90 -4.77 -2.44 10.74
N ARG A 91 -5.77 -1.61 11.11
CA ARG A 91 -7.18 -1.75 10.70
C ARG A 91 -7.54 -0.93 9.46
N VAL A 92 -6.62 -0.11 8.97
CA VAL A 92 -6.84 0.77 7.81
C VAL A 92 -7.34 -0.01 6.58
N PRO A 93 -6.76 -1.16 6.19
CA PRO A 93 -7.17 -1.85 4.97
C PRO A 93 -8.58 -2.41 5.10
N ALA A 94 -8.88 -3.04 6.24
CA ALA A 94 -10.21 -3.58 6.52
C ALA A 94 -11.29 -2.48 6.51
N ARG A 95 -11.01 -1.34 7.16
CA ARG A 95 -11.90 -0.17 7.16
C ARG A 95 -12.06 0.45 5.77
N ALA A 96 -10.99 0.52 4.99
CA ALA A 96 -11.03 1.02 3.61
C ALA A 96 -11.86 0.11 2.69
N ALA A 97 -11.71 -1.21 2.80
CA ALA A 97 -12.46 -2.19 2.03
C ALA A 97 -13.95 -2.13 2.37
N GLU A 98 -14.27 -2.05 3.65
CA GLU A 98 -15.62 -1.87 4.16
C GLU A 98 -16.26 -0.59 3.61
N LEU A 99 -15.58 0.56 3.77
CA LEU A 99 -16.01 1.86 3.27
C LEU A 99 -16.32 1.80 1.77
N PHE A 100 -15.39 1.27 0.97
CA PHE A 100 -15.54 1.23 -0.48
C PHE A 100 -16.69 0.31 -0.92
N SER A 101 -16.88 -0.82 -0.23
CA SER A 101 -17.98 -1.75 -0.46
C SER A 101 -19.34 -1.14 -0.09
N LYS A 102 -19.47 -0.60 1.12
CA LYS A 102 -20.70 0.03 1.62
C LYS A 102 -21.05 1.28 0.81
N TRP A 103 -20.07 2.11 0.43
CA TRP A 103 -20.27 3.24 -0.48
C TRP A 103 -20.88 2.82 -1.83
N LYS A 104 -20.35 1.76 -2.47
CA LYS A 104 -20.91 1.23 -3.73
C LYS A 104 -22.34 0.71 -3.54
N LYS A 105 -22.59 -0.07 -2.49
CA LYS A 105 -23.91 -0.62 -2.18
C LYS A 105 -24.93 0.49 -1.94
N LEU A 106 -24.62 1.43 -1.05
CA LEU A 106 -25.51 2.53 -0.69
C LEU A 106 -25.82 3.43 -1.88
N LYS A 107 -24.81 3.76 -2.70
CA LYS A 107 -25.00 4.52 -3.95
C LYS A 107 -25.95 3.81 -4.92
N LYS A 108 -25.86 2.48 -5.04
CA LYS A 108 -26.72 1.66 -5.91
C LYS A 108 -28.14 1.56 -5.35
N SER A 109 -28.31 1.36 -4.04
CA SER A 109 -29.61 1.26 -3.38
C SER A 109 -30.39 2.57 -3.48
N LEU A 110 -29.74 3.72 -3.22
CA LEU A 110 -30.34 5.05 -3.38
C LEU A 110 -30.76 5.32 -4.83
N LYS A 111 -29.96 4.93 -5.82
CA LYS A 111 -30.32 5.09 -7.25
C LYS A 111 -31.50 4.22 -7.66
N LYS A 112 -31.60 3.00 -7.12
CA LYS A 112 -32.64 2.03 -7.47
C LYS A 112 -33.87 2.08 -6.55
N LYS A 113 -33.93 3.02 -5.59
CA LYS A 113 -34.97 3.11 -4.55
C LYS A 113 -35.22 1.77 -3.85
N ARG A 114 -34.16 1.00 -3.60
CA ARG A 114 -34.23 -0.26 -2.85
C ARG A 114 -34.25 0.03 -1.35
N GLU A 115 -34.68 -0.95 -0.58
CA GLU A 115 -34.57 -0.92 0.87
C GLU A 115 -33.12 -0.64 1.28
N ILE A 116 -32.99 0.29 2.23
CA ILE A 116 -31.72 0.67 2.84
C ILE A 116 -31.79 0.11 4.26
N THR A 117 -30.74 -0.58 4.67
CA THR A 117 -30.62 -1.20 5.99
C THR A 117 -29.52 -0.50 6.80
N GLU A 118 -29.58 -0.61 8.13
CA GLU A 118 -28.65 0.07 9.04
C GLU A 118 -27.19 -0.39 8.83
N ASP A 119 -26.98 -1.67 8.48
CA ASP A 119 -25.65 -2.22 8.19
C ASP A 119 -24.96 -1.53 7.00
N MET A 120 -25.73 -0.93 6.08
CA MET A 120 -25.18 -0.21 4.93
C MET A 120 -24.61 1.17 5.30
N ILE A 121 -24.96 1.72 6.46
CA ILE A 121 -24.59 3.09 6.86
C ILE A 121 -23.60 3.16 8.03
N VAL A 122 -23.38 2.04 8.73
CA VAL A 122 -22.40 1.93 9.82
C VAL A 122 -21.06 1.42 9.26
N LEU A 123 -19.94 1.88 9.83
CA LEU A 123 -18.60 1.31 9.58
C LEU A 123 -18.07 0.74 10.90
N ASP A 124 -17.87 -0.57 10.98
CA ASP A 124 -17.57 -1.27 12.23
C ASP A 124 -16.54 -2.39 12.11
N SER A 125 -15.88 -2.53 10.95
CA SER A 125 -14.80 -3.51 10.78
C SER A 125 -13.71 -3.35 11.86
N ARG A 126 -13.28 -4.50 12.39
CA ARG A 126 -12.27 -4.64 13.44
C ARG A 126 -11.08 -5.48 13.01
N ASP A 127 -11.09 -5.98 11.78
CA ASP A 127 -10.04 -6.85 11.28
C ASP A 127 -8.72 -6.07 11.15
N GLU A 128 -7.63 -6.75 11.45
CA GLU A 128 -6.28 -6.19 11.37
C GLU A 128 -5.51 -6.92 10.27
N SER A 129 -4.70 -6.16 9.53
CA SER A 129 -3.79 -6.70 8.52
C SER A 129 -2.38 -6.78 9.12
N GLU A 130 -1.68 -7.88 8.82
CA GLU A 130 -0.30 -8.14 9.23
C GLU A 130 0.73 -7.79 8.14
N GLY A 131 0.27 -7.34 6.96
CA GLY A 131 1.12 -7.09 5.79
C GLY A 131 1.53 -5.62 5.59
N ASP A 132 1.90 -5.27 4.35
CA ASP A 132 2.09 -3.88 3.94
C ASP A 132 0.73 -3.17 3.84
N VAL A 133 0.32 -2.64 4.99
CA VAL A 133 -0.97 -1.98 5.21
C VAL A 133 -1.23 -0.87 4.18
N LEU A 134 -0.20 -0.08 3.84
CA LEU A 134 -0.35 1.04 2.93
C LEU A 134 -0.55 0.56 1.49
N ALA A 135 0.22 -0.45 1.05
CA ALA A 135 0.08 -1.06 -0.26
C ALA A 135 -1.29 -1.72 -0.44
N GLU A 136 -1.74 -2.50 0.54
CA GLU A 136 -3.07 -3.15 0.52
C GLU A 136 -4.19 -2.11 0.40
N THR A 137 -4.08 -1.02 1.15
CA THR A 137 -5.06 0.09 1.11
C THR A 137 -5.06 0.80 -0.25
N ALA A 138 -3.88 0.97 -0.86
CA ALA A 138 -3.74 1.54 -2.20
C ALA A 138 -4.44 0.69 -3.26
N GLU A 139 -4.33 -0.64 -3.17
CA GLU A 139 -5.04 -1.57 -4.06
C GLU A 139 -6.57 -1.48 -3.90
N ILE A 140 -7.05 -1.41 -2.65
CA ILE A 140 -8.49 -1.28 -2.34
C ILE A 140 -9.08 -0.02 -2.98
N PHE A 141 -8.39 1.11 -2.84
CA PHE A 141 -8.82 2.37 -3.46
C PHE A 141 -8.44 2.50 -4.94
N LYS A 142 -7.71 1.52 -5.50
CA LYS A 142 -7.20 1.51 -6.87
C LYS A 142 -6.38 2.77 -7.18
N THR A 143 -5.42 3.07 -6.32
CA THR A 143 -4.59 4.27 -6.40
C THR A 143 -3.13 3.98 -6.03
N GLN A 144 -2.28 4.98 -6.11
CA GLN A 144 -0.88 4.88 -5.65
C GLN A 144 -0.81 5.14 -4.14
N PRO A 145 0.15 4.57 -3.41
CA PRO A 145 0.34 4.78 -1.97
C PRO A 145 0.27 6.26 -1.53
N ASP A 146 0.92 7.16 -2.27
CA ASP A 146 0.94 8.61 -2.00
C ASP A 146 -0.45 9.27 -2.03
N HIS A 147 -1.38 8.66 -2.75
CA HIS A 147 -2.74 9.18 -2.92
C HIS A 147 -3.75 8.52 -1.99
N VAL A 148 -3.34 7.59 -1.13
CA VAL A 148 -4.23 6.89 -0.21
C VAL A 148 -4.96 7.85 0.74
N PRO A 149 -4.29 8.79 1.46
CA PRO A 149 -4.99 9.70 2.38
C PRO A 149 -6.03 10.56 1.65
N LYS A 150 -5.65 11.09 0.47
CA LYS A 150 -6.53 11.92 -0.35
C LYS A 150 -7.78 11.16 -0.80
N ASN A 151 -7.64 9.89 -1.22
CA ASN A 151 -8.77 9.07 -1.63
C ASN A 151 -9.62 8.61 -0.45
N ALA A 152 -9.00 8.24 0.67
CA ALA A 152 -9.71 7.91 1.90
C ALA A 152 -10.64 9.05 2.32
N LYS A 153 -10.13 10.29 2.36
CA LYS A 153 -10.91 11.49 2.69
C LYS A 153 -12.07 11.68 1.71
N LYS A 154 -11.78 11.60 0.41
CA LYS A 154 -12.79 11.74 -0.65
C LYS A 154 -13.91 10.69 -0.51
N PHE A 155 -13.59 9.43 -0.25
CA PHE A 155 -14.59 8.37 -0.09
C PHE A 155 -15.38 8.53 1.21
N MET A 156 -14.74 8.92 2.31
CA MET A 156 -15.43 9.25 3.56
C MET A 156 -16.43 10.39 3.39
N ASP A 157 -16.01 11.52 2.81
CA ASP A 157 -16.88 12.67 2.54
C ASP A 157 -18.09 12.29 1.67
N GLN A 158 -17.87 11.44 0.66
CA GLN A 158 -18.96 10.95 -0.20
C GLN A 158 -19.88 9.99 0.56
N PHE A 159 -19.32 9.10 1.38
CA PHE A 159 -20.08 8.15 2.17
C PHE A 159 -20.97 8.85 3.18
N GLU A 160 -20.45 9.83 3.93
CA GLU A 160 -21.24 10.64 4.87
C GLU A 160 -22.43 11.35 4.19
N LYS A 161 -22.20 11.91 2.98
CA LYS A 161 -23.28 12.52 2.20
C LYS A 161 -24.35 11.50 1.80
N LEU A 162 -23.95 10.28 1.43
CA LEU A 162 -24.90 9.21 1.11
C LEU A 162 -25.64 8.73 2.36
N VAL A 163 -24.96 8.60 3.51
CA VAL A 163 -25.57 8.24 4.79
C VAL A 163 -26.62 9.27 5.21
N LYS A 164 -26.33 10.57 5.09
CA LYS A 164 -27.32 11.64 5.36
C LYS A 164 -28.55 11.52 4.47
N LYS A 165 -28.39 11.20 3.19
CA LYS A 165 -29.52 10.97 2.26
C LYS A 165 -30.29 9.70 2.62
N ALA A 166 -29.58 8.63 2.93
CA ALA A 166 -30.13 7.34 3.30
C ALA A 166 -31.01 7.43 4.55
N ARG A 167 -30.54 8.12 5.60
CA ARG A 167 -31.32 8.34 6.83
C ARG A 167 -32.66 9.04 6.55
N LYS A 168 -32.67 10.08 5.70
CA LYS A 168 -33.90 10.75 5.28
C LYS A 168 -34.87 9.82 4.54
N VAL A 169 -34.35 8.96 3.65
CA VAL A 169 -35.19 7.98 2.94
C VAL A 169 -35.77 6.94 3.91
N MET A 170 -34.97 6.46 4.87
CA MET A 170 -35.43 5.49 5.88
C MET A 170 -36.50 6.08 6.81
N GLU A 171 -36.38 7.35 7.17
CA GLU A 171 -37.38 8.09 7.95
C GLU A 171 -38.71 8.21 7.18
N MET A 172 -38.66 8.68 5.93
CA MET A 172 -39.85 8.75 5.07
C MET A 172 -40.53 7.38 4.88
N GLN A 173 -39.75 6.30 4.69
CA GLN A 173 -40.29 4.95 4.52
C GLN A 173 -40.92 4.37 5.79
N ARG A 174 -40.54 4.86 6.99
CA ARG A 174 -41.19 4.50 8.25
C ARG A 174 -42.55 5.20 8.36
N GLU A 175 -42.60 6.49 8.07
CA GLU A 175 -43.86 7.26 8.09
C GLU A 175 -44.90 6.68 7.11
N THR A 176 -44.50 6.25 5.91
CA THR A 176 -45.43 5.64 4.94
C THR A 176 -45.86 4.20 5.28
N ARG A 177 -45.26 3.55 6.28
CA ARG A 177 -45.64 2.20 6.75
C ARG A 177 -46.58 2.26 7.97
N GLU A 178 -46.71 3.42 8.60
CA GLU A 178 -47.56 3.64 9.79
C GLU A 178 -48.95 4.24 9.44
N GLU A 179 -49.15 4.70 8.19
CA GLU A 179 -50.45 5.08 7.58
C GLU A 179 -51.10 3.90 6.83
#